data_AF-A0A520MBP0-F1
#
_entry.id   AF-A0A520MBP0-F1
#
_cell.length_a   1.000
_cell.length_b   1.000
_cell.length_c   1.000
_cell.angle_alpha   90.00
_cell.angle_beta   90.00
_cell.angle_gamma   90.00
#
_symmetry.space_group_name_H-M   'P 1'
#
loop_
_entity.id
_entity.type
_entity.pdbx_description
1 polymer ?
#
loop_
_entity_poly.entity_id
_entity_poly.type
_entity_poly.pdbx_seq_one_letter_code
_entity_poly.pdbx_strand_id
1 'polypeptide(L)'
;MNKVYQKRRDILGKLLPKDCGIIIPGADLQYRNADSSYNFRQDSSFYYLSGFCEADSTILIKNNNGSIESSIFVPKKDKLKETWDGH
;
A
#
# COMPACT_ATOMS: atom_id res chain seq x y z
N MET A 1 -3.38 -14.44 -2.29
CA MET A 1 -3.08 -13.31 -1.38
C MET A 1 -2.87 -13.87 0.02
N ASN A 2 -1.77 -13.53 0.70
CA ASN A 2 -1.39 -14.16 1.96
C ASN A 2 -2.43 -13.85 3.08
N LYS A 3 -3.04 -14.88 3.66
CA LYS A 3 -4.21 -14.76 4.58
C LYS A 3 -3.95 -13.87 5.81
N VAL A 4 -2.69 -13.71 6.19
CA VAL A 4 -2.27 -12.89 7.34
C VAL A 4 -2.60 -11.41 7.14
N TYR A 5 -2.39 -10.85 5.95
CA TYR A 5 -2.64 -9.43 5.68
C TYR A 5 -4.14 -9.11 5.70
N GLN A 6 -4.97 -9.99 5.13
CA GLN A 6 -6.42 -9.83 5.18
C GLN A 6 -6.93 -9.83 6.63
N LYS A 7 -6.48 -10.78 7.46
CA LYS A 7 -6.84 -10.84 8.87
C LYS A 7 -6.50 -9.54 9.62
N ARG A 8 -5.35 -8.92 9.34
CA ARG A 8 -4.94 -7.65 9.96
C ARG A 8 -5.86 -6.51 9.53
N ARG A 9 -6.23 -6.43 8.25
CA ARG A 9 -7.19 -5.44 7.73
C ARG A 9 -8.59 -5.65 8.31
N ASP A 10 -9.03 -6.89 8.49
CA ASP A 10 -10.33 -7.18 9.12
C ASP A 10 -10.36 -6.73 10.58
N ILE A 11 -9.27 -6.94 11.33
CA ILE A 11 -9.15 -6.47 12.72
C ILE A 11 -9.19 -4.94 12.77
N LEU A 12 -8.39 -4.26 11.94
CA LEU A 12 -8.37 -2.80 11.88
C LEU A 12 -9.73 -2.24 11.45
N GLY A 13 -10.34 -2.82 10.42
CA GLY A 13 -11.62 -2.39 9.89
C GLY A 13 -12.76 -2.50 10.90
N LYS A 14 -12.76 -3.52 11.77
CA LYS A 14 -13.74 -3.67 12.86
C LYS A 14 -13.66 -2.58 13.92
N LEU A 15 -12.53 -1.88 14.02
CA LEU A 15 -12.36 -0.74 14.93
C LEU A 15 -12.92 0.57 14.31
N LEU A 16 -13.12 0.61 13.00
CA LEU A 16 -13.66 1.78 12.32
C LEU A 16 -15.18 1.86 12.53
N PRO A 17 -15.74 3.06 12.78
CA PRO A 17 -17.17 3.28 12.70
C PRO A 17 -17.73 2.86 11.34
N LYS A 18 -19.05 2.62 11.28
CA LYS A 18 -19.73 2.41 10.00
C LYS A 18 -19.52 3.61 9.09
N ASP A 19 -19.33 3.32 7.80
CA ASP A 19 -19.18 4.30 6.72
C ASP A 19 -17.95 5.20 6.89
N CYS A 20 -16.93 4.68 7.57
CA CYS A 20 -15.63 5.31 7.75
C CYS A 20 -14.55 4.58 6.94
N GLY A 21 -13.54 5.32 6.49
CA GLY A 21 -12.36 4.80 5.80
C GLY A 21 -11.07 5.40 6.33
N ILE A 22 -10.00 4.62 6.26
CA ILE A 22 -8.64 5.05 6.55
C ILE A 22 -7.79 4.90 5.30
N ILE A 23 -6.96 5.91 5.05
CA ILE A 23 -5.99 5.95 3.97
C ILE A 23 -4.61 5.84 4.60
N ILE A 24 -3.82 4.88 4.13
CA ILE A 24 -2.47 4.66 4.61
C ILE A 24 -1.53 4.73 3.40
N PRO A 25 -0.72 5.80 3.29
CA PRO A 25 0.26 5.90 2.22
C PRO A 25 1.38 4.89 2.43
N GLY A 26 1.90 4.36 1.32
CA GLY A 26 3.18 3.67 1.28
C GLY A 26 4.34 4.66 1.27
N ALA A 27 5.54 4.12 1.17
CA ALA A 27 6.77 4.88 1.04
C ALA A 27 7.05 5.22 -0.42
N ASP A 28 7.70 6.37 -0.61
CA ASP A 28 8.22 6.82 -1.89
C ASP A 28 9.69 6.41 -2.04
N LEU A 29 10.17 6.35 -3.29
CA LEU A 29 11.58 6.13 -3.57
C LEU A 29 12.44 7.27 -2.99
N GLN A 30 13.48 6.93 -2.23
CA GLN A 30 14.39 7.92 -1.64
C GLN A 30 15.68 8.01 -2.47
N TYR A 31 15.99 9.20 -2.96
CA TYR A 31 17.22 9.47 -3.72
C TYR A 31 18.40 9.74 -2.79
N ARG A 32 19.55 9.13 -3.11
CA ARG A 32 20.80 9.36 -2.39
C ARG A 32 21.56 10.53 -3.01
N ASN A 33 21.77 10.49 -4.32
CA ASN A 33 22.48 11.52 -5.08
C ASN A 33 22.15 11.41 -6.57
N ALA A 34 21.89 12.54 -7.22
CA ALA A 34 21.57 12.62 -8.65
C ALA A 34 20.57 11.53 -9.09
N ASP A 35 21.02 10.56 -9.87
CA ASP A 35 20.26 9.46 -10.46
C ASP A 35 20.29 8.17 -9.63
N SER A 36 21.00 8.15 -8.50
CA SER A 36 21.13 6.98 -7.62
C SER A 36 20.13 7.01 -6.47
N SER A 37 19.30 5.96 -6.33
CA SER A 37 18.39 5.76 -5.20
C SER A 37 18.99 4.85 -4.12
N TYR A 38 18.47 4.96 -2.89
CA TYR A 38 18.64 3.91 -1.90
C TYR A 38 17.80 2.68 -2.30
N ASN A 39 18.11 1.53 -1.69
CA ASN A 39 17.23 0.36 -1.77
C ASN A 39 15.86 0.74 -1.21
N PHE A 40 14.81 0.41 -1.97
CA PHE A 40 13.44 0.69 -1.54
C PHE A 40 13.13 -0.03 -0.23
N ARG A 41 12.57 0.73 0.71
CA ARG A 41 12.01 0.21 1.96
C ARG A 41 10.61 0.76 2.11
N GLN A 42 9.64 -0.14 2.15
CA GLN A 42 8.24 0.21 2.32
C GLN A 42 7.95 0.78 3.72
N ASP A 43 6.90 1.61 3.83
CA ASP A 43 6.34 2.00 5.12
C ASP A 43 5.90 0.75 5.91
N SER A 44 6.19 0.75 7.21
CA SER A 44 6.01 -0.46 8.02
C SER A 44 4.52 -0.76 8.24
N SER A 45 3.69 0.26 8.42
CA SER A 45 2.25 0.11 8.62
C SER A 45 1.55 -0.30 7.33
N PHE A 46 1.91 0.35 6.22
CA PHE A 46 1.46 -0.01 4.88
C PHE A 46 1.79 -1.48 4.59
N TYR A 47 3.07 -1.88 4.70
CA TYR A 47 3.51 -3.24 4.41
C TYR A 47 2.85 -4.26 5.36
N TYR A 48 2.70 -3.92 6.64
CA TYR A 48 2.04 -4.78 7.62
C TYR A 48 0.59 -5.11 7.25
N LEU A 49 -0.12 -4.16 6.61
CA LEU A 49 -1.53 -4.29 6.24
C LEU A 49 -1.75 -4.78 4.80
N SER A 50 -0.84 -4.46 3.87
CA SER A 50 -0.99 -4.77 2.45
C SER A 50 -0.16 -5.98 2.00
N GLY A 51 1.04 -6.15 2.57
CA GLY A 51 2.07 -7.05 2.04
C GLY A 51 2.64 -6.61 0.69
N PHE A 52 2.32 -5.39 0.25
CA PHE A 52 2.66 -4.84 -1.06
C PHE A 52 3.93 -3.99 -0.96
N CYS A 53 4.85 -4.17 -1.91
CA CYS A 53 6.22 -3.63 -1.80
C CYS A 53 6.66 -2.89 -3.06
N GLU A 54 5.76 -2.11 -3.66
CA GLU A 54 6.09 -1.12 -4.69
C GLU A 54 5.93 0.29 -4.12
N ALA A 55 6.72 1.23 -4.64
CA ALA A 55 6.68 2.64 -4.24
C ALA A 55 5.39 3.32 -4.73
N ASP A 56 5.17 4.57 -4.28
CA ASP A 56 4.10 5.46 -4.78
C ASP A 56 2.69 4.83 -4.72
N SER A 57 2.48 3.97 -3.71
CA SER A 57 1.28 3.15 -3.58
C SER A 57 0.56 3.46 -2.28
N THR A 58 -0.78 3.36 -2.26
CA THR A 58 -1.60 3.73 -1.11
C THR A 58 -2.72 2.72 -0.90
N ILE A 59 -3.02 2.37 0.35
CA ILE A 59 -4.13 1.47 0.67
C ILE A 59 -5.27 2.25 1.32
N LEU A 60 -6.49 2.00 0.82
CA LEU A 60 -7.74 2.37 1.46
C LEU A 60 -8.32 1.14 2.16
N ILE A 61 -8.68 1.29 3.43
CA ILE A 61 -9.45 0.30 4.18
C ILE A 61 -10.72 1.00 4.65
N LYS A 62 -11.89 0.47 4.32
CA LYS A 62 -13.17 1.08 4.67
C LYS A 62 -14.11 0.06 5.30
N ASN A 63 -14.89 0.55 6.27
CA ASN A 63 -16.02 -0.18 6.84
C ASN A 63 -17.29 0.28 6.11
N ASN A 64 -17.74 -0.50 5.15
CA ASN A 64 -18.95 -0.26 4.37
C ASN A 64 -20.13 -0.95 5.07
N ASN A 65 -20.84 -0.22 5.93
CA ASN A 65 -21.97 -0.73 6.73
C ASN A 65 -21.72 -2.11 7.40
N GLY A 66 -20.57 -2.30 8.03
CA GLY A 66 -20.18 -3.55 8.72
C GLY A 66 -19.37 -4.53 7.87
N SER A 67 -19.27 -4.32 6.55
CA SER A 67 -18.39 -5.06 5.65
C SER A 67 -17.04 -4.37 5.54
N ILE A 68 -15.94 -5.11 5.72
CA ILE A 68 -14.58 -4.55 5.58
C ILE A 68 -14.09 -4.76 4.15
N GLU A 69 -13.82 -3.65 3.47
CA GLU A 69 -13.32 -3.63 2.10
C GLU A 69 -11.96 -2.92 2.07
N SER A 70 -11.08 -3.34 1.15
CA SER A 70 -9.78 -2.70 0.97
C SER A 70 -9.38 -2.62 -0.50
N SER A 71 -8.75 -1.52 -0.91
CA SER A 71 -8.25 -1.29 -2.25
C SER A 71 -6.84 -0.69 -2.19
N ILE A 72 -5.93 -1.16 -3.04
CA ILE A 72 -4.60 -0.56 -3.21
C ILE A 72 -4.61 0.23 -4.51
N PHE A 73 -4.20 1.48 -4.41
CA PHE A 73 -3.94 2.36 -5.54
C PHE A 73 -2.45 2.30 -5.82
N VAL A 74 -2.10 2.07 -7.08
CA VAL A 74 -0.72 1.94 -7.56
C VAL A 74 -0.51 2.90 -8.73
N PRO A 75 0.74 3.26 -9.05
CA PRO A 75 1.04 4.04 -10.24
C PRO A 75 0.48 3.40 -11.52
N LYS A 76 0.14 4.23 -12.50
CA LYS A 76 -0.19 3.72 -13.82
C LYS A 76 1.04 3.03 -14.41
N LYS A 77 0.82 1.89 -15.08
CA LYS A 77 1.87 1.23 -15.85
C LYS A 77 2.46 2.20 -16.87
N ASP A 78 3.78 2.34 -16.84
CA ASP A 78 4.54 3.09 -17.82
C ASP A 78 5.61 2.18 -18.42
N LYS A 79 5.37 1.76 -19.67
CA LYS A 79 6.23 0.81 -20.39
C LYS A 79 7.68 1.29 -20.52
N LEU A 80 7.89 2.61 -20.56
CA LEU A 80 9.25 3.17 -20.65
C LEU A 80 9.96 3.01 -19.31
N LYS A 81 9.29 3.25 -18.19
CA LYS A 81 9.83 3.06 -16.83
C LYS A 81 10.04 1.59 -16.45
N GLU A 82 9.12 0.70 -16.82
CA GLU A 82 9.21 -0.76 -16.56
C GLU A 82 10.49 -1.38 -17.18
N THR A 83 11.05 -0.76 -18.22
CA THR A 83 12.31 -1.21 -18.85
C THR A 83 13.55 -0.93 -17.96
N TRP A 84 13.48 0.11 -17.11
CA TRP A 84 14.59 0.55 -16.26
C TRP A 84 14.45 0.09 -14.80
N ASP A 85 13.24 0.11 -14.26
CA ASP A 85 12.97 -0.13 -12.83
C ASP A 85 12.63 -1.59 -12.49
N GLY A 86 12.45 -2.45 -13.50
CA GLY A 86 12.00 -3.82 -13.33
C GLY A 86 10.47 -3.92 -13.23
N HIS A 87 9.97 -5.16 -13.13
CA HIS A 87 8.55 -5.48 -13.22
C HIS A 87 7.86 -5.66 -11.86
#